data_AF-A0A383BWT5-F1
#
_entry.id   AF-A0A383BWT5-F1
#
_cell.length_a   1.000
_cell.length_b   1.000
_cell.length_c   1.000
_cell.angle_alpha   90.00
_cell.angle_beta   90.00
_cell.angle_gamma   90.00
#
_symmetry.space_group_name_H-M   'P 1'
#
loop_
_entity.id
_entity.type
_entity.pdbx_description
1 polymer ?
#
loop_
_entity_poly.entity_id
_entity_poly.type
_entity_poly.pdbx_seq_one_letter_code
_entity_poly.pdbx_strand_id
1 'polypeptide(L)' 'MNIYNYILENKKKGKKLFSILVDPDKQDKNELISIIEKAKSAKADFFFVGGSLLTNDSLDSCLSTLKEHADIPI' A
#
# COMPACT_ATOMS: atom_id res chain seq x y z
N MET A 1 5.29 12.63 7.33
CA MET A 1 4.49 11.91 8.36
C MET A 1 5.33 10.79 8.93
N ASN A 2 5.37 10.61 10.25
CA ASN A 2 6.04 9.44 10.85
C ASN A 2 5.00 8.32 11.01
N ILE A 3 5.11 7.24 10.21
CA ILE A 3 4.11 6.15 10.18
C ILE A 3 3.97 5.50 11.56
N TYR A 4 5.08 5.25 12.25
CA TYR A 4 5.07 4.65 13.58
C TYR A 4 4.27 5.47 14.59
N ASN A 5 4.51 6.79 14.65
CA ASN A 5 3.77 7.69 15.51
C ASN A 5 2.27 7.74 15.14
N TYR A 6 1.94 7.76 13.83
CA TYR A 6 0.56 7.72 13.38
C TYR A 6 -0.15 6.43 13.83
N ILE A 7 0.50 5.26 13.74
CA ILE A 7 -0.05 4.00 14.23
C ILE A 7 -0.29 4.05 15.74
N LEU A 8 0.68 4.54 16.51
CA LEU A 8 0.55 4.67 17.96
C LEU A 8 -0.59 5.62 18.37
N GLU A 9 -0.74 6.75 17.69
CA GLU A 9 -1.82 7.70 17.95
C GLU A 9 -3.20 7.13 17.66
N ASN A 10 -3.38 6.47 16.52
CA ASN A 10 -4.65 5.84 16.16
C ASN A 10 -5.00 4.69 17.11
N LYS A 11 -4.00 3.90 17.54
CA LYS A 11 -4.18 2.89 18.59
C LYS A 11 -4.68 3.52 19.89
N LYS A 12 -4.08 4.62 20.35
CA LYS A 12 -4.52 5.35 21.55
C LYS A 12 -5.95 5.88 21.43
N LYS A 13 -6.34 6.32 20.23
CA LYS A 13 -7.69 6.82 19.90
C LYS A 13 -8.73 5.70 19.68
N GLY A 14 -8.33 4.43 19.73
CA GLY A 14 -9.20 3.29 19.42
C GLY A 14 -9.61 3.18 17.94
N LYS A 15 -9.00 3.99 17.06
CA LYS A 15 -9.27 3.96 15.63
C LYS A 15 -8.52 2.77 15.01
N LYS A 16 -9.26 1.86 14.39
CA LYS A 16 -8.69 0.75 13.63
C LYS A 16 -8.07 1.27 12.35
N LEU A 17 -6.95 0.66 11.97
CA LEU A 17 -6.23 0.95 10.75
C LEU A 17 -6.36 -0.24 9.82
N PHE A 18 -6.47 0.03 8.52
CA PHE A 18 -6.59 -0.99 7.49
C PHE A 18 -5.46 -0.82 6.47
N SER A 19 -4.73 -1.91 6.20
CA SER A 19 -3.61 -1.93 5.26
C SER A 19 -3.82 -3.02 4.22
N ILE A 20 -3.40 -2.76 2.98
CA ILE A 20 -3.44 -3.74 1.89
C ILE A 20 -2.00 -4.15 1.56
N LEU A 21 -1.73 -5.46 1.61
CA LEU A 21 -0.45 -6.02 1.16
C LEU A 21 -0.52 -6.35 -0.33
N VAL A 22 0.38 -5.75 -1.10
CA VAL A 22 0.56 -5.93 -2.54
C VAL A 22 1.82 -6.75 -2.78
N ASP A 23 1.70 -7.78 -3.62
CA ASP A 23 2.80 -8.69 -3.97
C ASP A 23 3.34 -8.30 -5.36
N PRO A 24 4.51 -7.64 -5.45
CA PRO A 24 4.97 -7.02 -6.69
C PRO A 24 5.20 -8.03 -7.83
N ASP A 25 5.35 -9.31 -7.52
CA ASP A 25 5.55 -10.36 -8.53
C ASP A 25 4.22 -10.89 -9.13
N LYS A 26 3.07 -10.53 -8.57
CA LYS A 26 1.76 -11.12 -8.92
C LYS A 26 0.80 -10.22 -9.66
N GLN A 27 1.03 -8.91 -9.70
CA GLN A 27 0.09 -7.97 -10.32
C GLN A 27 0.72 -7.24 -11.49
N ASP A 28 -0.04 -7.10 -12.58
CA ASP A 28 0.31 -6.17 -13.64
C ASP A 28 -0.12 -4.73 -13.31
N LYS A 29 0.28 -3.76 -14.15
CA LYS A 29 0.01 -2.33 -13.92
C LYS A 29 -1.50 -2.02 -13.85
N ASN A 30 -2.32 -2.66 -14.68
CA ASN A 30 -3.76 -2.38 -14.73
C ASN A 30 -4.48 -2.97 -13.51
N GLU A 31 -4.09 -4.17 -13.09
CA GLU A 31 -4.57 -4.79 -11.87
C GLU A 31 -4.19 -3.95 -10.65
N LEU A 32 -2.96 -3.42 -10.62
CA LEU A 32 -2.50 -2.56 -9.54
C LEU A 32 -3.32 -1.27 -9.45
N ILE A 33 -3.61 -0.62 -10.58
CA ILE A 33 -4.49 0.55 -10.63
C ILE A 33 -5.90 0.20 -10.12
N SER A 34 -6.44 -0.96 -10.49
CA SER A 34 -7.73 -1.44 -9.97
C SER A 34 -7.70 -1.63 -8.45
N ILE A 35 -6.61 -2.17 -7.90
CA ILE A 35 -6.41 -2.32 -6.46
C ILE A 35 -6.34 -0.95 -5.78
N ILE A 36 -5.64 0.01 -6.38
CA ILE A 36 -5.53 1.38 -5.85
C ILE A 36 -6.91 2.04 -5.74
N GLU A 37 -7.74 1.95 -6.76
CA GLU A 37 -9.09 2.53 -6.74
C GLU A 37 -10.00 1.85 -5.71
N LYS A 38 -9.88 0.53 -5.56
CA LYS A 38 -10.58 -0.21 -4.50
C LYS A 38 -10.09 0.18 -3.11
N ALA A 39 -8.79 0.37 -2.93
CA ALA A 39 -8.18 0.78 -1.67
C ALA A 39 -8.64 2.19 -1.23
N LYS A 40 -8.68 3.13 -2.18
CA LYS A 40 -9.23 4.49 -1.97
C LYS A 40 -10.69 4.41 -1.53
N SER A 41 -11.50 3.62 -2.24
CA SER A 41 -12.92 3.41 -1.93
C SER A 41 -13.12 2.78 -0.54
N ALA A 42 -12.25 1.83 -0.17
CA ALA A 42 -12.25 1.16 1.12
C ALA A 42 -11.64 2.00 2.26
N LYS A 43 -11.06 3.17 1.96
CA LYS A 43 -10.33 4.03 2.90
C LYS A 43 -9.20 3.30 3.61
N ALA A 44 -8.40 2.55 2.86
CA ALA A 44 -7.17 1.96 3.39
C ALA A 44 -6.22 3.07 3.88
N ASP A 45 -5.62 2.84 5.05
CA ASP A 45 -4.65 3.75 5.66
C ASP A 45 -3.24 3.55 5.10
N PHE A 46 -2.92 2.33 4.62
CA PHE A 46 -1.59 1.98 4.12
C PHE A 46 -1.63 0.99 2.97
N PHE A 47 -0.63 1.08 2.10
CA PHE A 47 -0.17 -0.05 1.31
C PHE A 47 1.07 -0.64 1.93
N PHE A 48 1.16 -1.95 1.98
CA PHE A 48 2.42 -2.65 2.18
C PHE A 48 2.79 -3.33 0.87
N VAL A 49 4.08 -3.33 0.54
CA VAL A 49 4.59 -4.00 -0.66
C VAL A 49 5.57 -5.07 -0.21
N GLY A 50 5.30 -6.32 -0.58
CA GLY A 50 6.10 -7.46 -0.15
C GLY A 50 5.57 -8.78 -0.70
N GLY A 51 6.47 -9.75 -0.84
CA GLY A 51 6.20 -11.08 -1.38
C GLY A 51 7.21 -12.09 -0.82
N SER A 52 7.07 -13.37 -1.18
CA SER A 52 7.95 -14.43 -0.68
C SER A 52 9.36 -14.38 -1.29
N LEU A 53 9.43 -14.18 -2.61
CA LEU A 53 10.62 -13.71 -3.30
C LEU A 53 10.32 -12.28 -3.74
N LEU A 54 11.35 -11.44 -3.80
CA LEU A 54 11.25 -10.10 -4.35
C LEU A 54 12.33 -9.98 -5.41
N THR A 55 11.91 -9.73 -6.64
CA THR A 55 12.85 -9.34 -7.71
C THR A 55 12.94 -7.81 -7.74
N ASN A 56 14.16 -7.27 -7.90
CA ASN A 56 14.36 -5.81 -7.81
C ASN A 56 13.51 -5.03 -8.84
N ASP A 57 13.40 -5.56 -10.08
CA ASP A 57 12.67 -4.89 -11.15
C ASP A 57 11.15 -4.83 -10.91
N SER A 58 10.56 -5.88 -10.32
CA SER A 58 9.11 -5.91 -10.04
C SER A 58 8.75 -4.97 -8.89
N LEU A 59 9.61 -4.88 -7.88
CA LEU A 59 9.44 -4.00 -6.74
C LEU A 59 9.45 -2.52 -7.15
N ASP A 60 10.45 -2.10 -7.93
CA ASP A 60 10.58 -0.70 -8.36
C ASP A 60 9.41 -0.26 -9.26
N SER A 61 8.96 -1.12 -10.18
CA SER A 61 7.81 -0.86 -11.04
C SER A 61 6.50 -0.74 -10.24
N CYS A 62 6.30 -1.64 -9.28
CA CYS A 62 5.14 -1.64 -8.38
C CYS A 62 5.10 -0.38 -7.51
N LEU A 63 6.23 -0.03 -6.88
CA LEU A 63 6.35 1.18 -6.05
C LEU A 63 6.13 2.45 -6.87
N SER A 64 6.67 2.52 -8.09
CA SER A 64 6.50 3.68 -8.97
C SER A 64 5.02 3.86 -9.33
N THR A 65 4.34 2.78 -9.72
CA THR A 65 2.91 2.81 -10.06
C THR A 65 2.04 3.18 -8.85
N LEU A 66 2.33 2.63 -7.67
CA LEU A 66 1.61 2.99 -6.44
C LEU A 66 1.78 4.47 -6.09
N LYS A 67 3.01 5.01 -6.16
CA LYS A 67 3.27 6.42 -5.87
C LYS A 67 2.69 7.38 -6.90
N GLU A 68 2.57 6.96 -8.16
CA GLU A 68 2.00 7.78 -9.23
C GLU A 68 0.47 7.87 -9.13
N HIS A 69 -0.19 6.81 -8.67
CA HIS A 69 -1.65 6.70 -8.71
C HIS A 69 -2.33 6.74 -7.32
N ALA A 70 -1.59 6.66 -6.21
CA ALA A 70 -2.14 6.66 -4.86
C ALA A 70 -1.47 7.70 -3.94
N ASP A 71 -2.31 8.42 -3.19
CA ASP A 71 -1.87 9.31 -2.10
C ASP A 71 -1.75 8.58 -0.75
N ILE A 72 -2.02 7.27 -0.73
CA ILE A 72 -1.98 6.43 0.47
C ILE A 72 -0.50 6.09 0.78
N PRO A 73 -0.04 6.24 2.04
CA PRO A 73 1.33 5.91 2.41
C PRO A 73 1.68 4.44 2.14
N ILE A 74 2.91 4.23 1.66
CA ILE A 74 3.54 2.92 1.42
C ILE A 74 4.63 2.71 2.47
#